data_AF-A0A497JIL0-F1
#
_entry.id   AF-A0A497JIL0-F1
#
_cell.length_a   1.000
_cell.length_b   1.000
_cell.length_c   1.000
_cell.angle_alpha   90.00
_cell.angle_beta   90.00
_cell.angle_gamma   90.00
#
_symmetry.space_group_name_H-M   'P 1'
#
loop_
_entity.id
_entity.type
_entity.pdbx_description
1 polymer ?
#
loop_
_entity_poly.entity_id
_entity_poly.type
_entity_poly.pdbx_seq_one_letter_code
_entity_poly.pdbx_strand_id
1 'polypeptide(L)'
;MTWTGRNGDDLIIKRLTRIVDADEILEWIRNVKAACPEYAVFLDLMAATGLRYEEAVNCWNLIIRLNGENRLEEYYRAEAEVLEHFRFKEIFIRRSKKAFISFAAKELIEKITGSKPLSAYVLPNRIKRKGLRQRFSDIREFHASVLTRYLRQPEIDFLHGRVSTSVFMRNYFNPAWIKDLKKRTLQAAEEILKKIV
;
A
#
# COMPACT_ATOMS: atom_id res chain seq x y z
N MET A 1 30.10 17.38 -21.93
CA MET A 1 28.64 17.17 -22.04
C MET A 1 28.32 15.78 -21.53
N THR A 2 27.80 15.69 -20.31
CA THR A 2 27.47 14.42 -19.66
C THR A 2 25.97 14.18 -19.83
N TRP A 3 25.62 13.17 -20.61
CA TRP A 3 24.24 12.74 -20.84
C TRP A 3 23.72 12.06 -19.56
N THR A 4 23.21 12.85 -18.61
CA THR A 4 22.55 12.33 -17.39
C THR A 4 21.08 12.09 -17.67
N GLY A 5 20.78 11.02 -18.40
CA GLY A 5 19.44 10.48 -18.57
C GLY A 5 19.52 8.97 -18.46
N ARG A 6 19.39 8.41 -17.24
CA ARG A 6 19.04 6.97 -17.12
C ARG A 6 17.64 6.84 -17.70
N ASN A 7 17.59 6.29 -18.90
CA ASN A 7 16.47 6.41 -19.82
C ASN A 7 15.27 5.63 -19.28
N GLY A 8 14.06 6.20 -19.31
CA GLY A 8 12.85 5.50 -18.86
C GLY A 8 12.67 4.14 -19.55
N ASP A 9 13.21 4.03 -20.77
CA ASP A 9 13.26 2.83 -21.59
C ASP A 9 14.05 1.70 -20.91
N ASP A 10 15.19 1.97 -20.26
CA ASP A 10 15.97 0.95 -19.55
C ASP A 10 15.17 0.35 -18.39
N LEU A 11 14.30 1.14 -17.75
CA LEU A 11 13.42 0.65 -16.69
C LEU A 11 12.32 -0.25 -17.26
N ILE A 12 11.75 0.10 -18.42
CA ILE A 12 10.76 -0.73 -19.11
C ILE A 12 11.40 -2.01 -19.63
N ILE A 13 12.56 -1.93 -20.28
CA ILE A 13 13.34 -3.08 -20.74
C ILE A 13 13.69 -3.98 -19.55
N LYS A 14 14.15 -3.42 -18.42
CA LYS A 14 14.43 -4.19 -17.20
C LYS A 14 13.18 -4.89 -16.67
N ARG A 15 11.99 -4.30 -16.78
CA ARG A 15 10.72 -4.94 -16.38
C ARG A 15 10.29 -6.04 -17.33
N LEU A 16 10.52 -5.88 -18.63
CA LEU A 16 10.18 -6.88 -19.66
C LEU A 16 11.17 -8.06 -19.65
N THR A 17 12.45 -7.81 -19.35
CA THR A 17 13.52 -8.81 -19.37
C THR A 17 13.75 -9.50 -18.03
N ARG A 18 13.40 -8.85 -16.92
CA ARG A 18 13.24 -9.54 -15.65
C ARG A 18 11.99 -10.40 -15.85
N ILE A 19 12.16 -11.72 -15.88
CA ILE A 19 11.07 -12.67 -15.67
C ILE A 19 10.56 -12.41 -14.25
N VAL A 20 9.77 -11.33 -14.08
CA VAL A 20 9.04 -11.06 -12.85
C VAL A 20 7.83 -11.94 -12.98
N ASP A 21 8.01 -13.21 -12.63
CA ASP A 21 6.86 -14.00 -12.33
C ASP A 21 6.12 -13.28 -11.19
N ALA A 22 4.86 -12.94 -11.42
CA ALA A 22 4.00 -12.41 -10.37
C ALA A 22 4.03 -13.34 -9.15
N ASP A 23 4.26 -14.63 -9.39
CA ASP A 23 4.41 -15.63 -8.35
C ASP A 23 5.67 -15.38 -7.50
N GLU A 24 6.73 -14.75 -8.01
CA GLU A 24 7.95 -14.47 -7.23
C GLU A 24 7.69 -13.48 -6.08
N ILE A 25 6.87 -12.45 -6.29
CA ILE A 25 6.53 -11.51 -5.21
C ILE A 25 5.49 -12.10 -4.25
N LEU A 26 4.52 -12.86 -4.76
CA LEU A 26 3.55 -13.58 -3.92
C LEU A 26 4.26 -14.58 -3.02
N GLU A 27 5.18 -15.35 -3.59
CA GLU A 27 6.00 -16.33 -2.87
C GLU A 27 6.93 -15.64 -1.88
N TRP A 28 7.51 -14.49 -2.23
CA TRP A 28 8.26 -13.69 -1.27
C TRP A 28 7.39 -13.26 -0.08
N ILE A 29 6.15 -12.80 -0.31
CA ILE A 29 5.22 -12.43 0.78
C ILE A 29 4.95 -13.65 1.66
N ARG A 30 4.60 -14.80 1.09
CA ARG A 30 4.36 -16.04 1.85
C ARG A 30 5.57 -16.45 2.68
N ASN A 31 6.77 -16.41 2.10
CA ASN A 31 8.01 -16.72 2.81
C ASN A 31 8.30 -15.78 3.97
N VAL A 32 8.03 -14.47 3.82
CA VAL A 32 8.17 -13.53 4.95
C VAL A 32 7.10 -13.77 6.01
N LYS A 33 5.85 -14.07 5.64
CA LYS A 33 4.78 -14.43 6.59
C LYS A 33 5.15 -15.70 7.37
N ALA A 34 5.72 -16.72 6.71
CA ALA A 34 6.20 -17.93 7.37
C ALA A 34 7.40 -17.68 8.31
N ALA A 35 8.37 -16.85 7.86
CA ALA A 35 9.57 -16.57 8.64
C ALA A 35 9.36 -15.59 9.80
N CYS A 36 8.35 -14.72 9.70
CA CYS A 36 8.01 -13.66 10.66
C CYS A 36 6.48 -13.56 10.85
N PRO A 37 5.81 -14.59 11.41
CA PRO A 37 4.35 -14.70 11.48
C PRO A 37 3.70 -13.54 12.25
N GLU A 38 4.40 -12.94 13.21
CA GLU A 38 3.93 -11.77 13.96
C GLU A 38 3.70 -10.52 13.07
N TYR A 39 4.22 -10.49 11.84
CA TYR A 39 4.03 -9.40 10.88
C TYR A 39 3.17 -9.80 9.68
N ALA A 40 2.51 -10.96 9.74
CA ALA A 40 1.68 -11.45 8.64
C ALA A 40 0.55 -10.47 8.29
N VAL A 41 -0.18 -9.99 9.30
CA VAL A 41 -1.27 -9.01 9.12
C VAL A 41 -0.75 -7.66 8.60
N PHE A 42 0.48 -7.27 8.96
CA PHE A 42 1.10 -6.06 8.43
C PHE A 42 1.39 -6.18 6.93
N LEU A 43 1.82 -7.36 6.47
CA LEU A 43 1.98 -7.63 5.04
C LEU A 43 0.63 -7.63 4.31
N ASP A 44 -0.42 -8.15 4.94
CA ASP A 44 -1.78 -8.09 4.39
C ASP A 44 -2.26 -6.63 4.23
N LEU A 45 -1.97 -5.77 5.21
CA LEU A 45 -2.22 -4.32 5.09
C LEU A 45 -1.48 -3.69 3.90
N MET A 46 -0.19 -3.98 3.75
CA MET A 46 0.59 -3.47 2.61
C MET A 46 0.05 -3.97 1.28
N ALA A 47 -0.28 -5.26 1.20
CA ALA A 47 -0.77 -5.90 0.00
C ALA A 47 -2.18 -5.43 -0.38
N ALA A 48 -3.05 -5.13 0.58
CA ALA A 48 -4.40 -4.65 0.33
C ALA A 48 -4.49 -3.16 -0.02
N THR A 49 -3.55 -2.34 0.47
CA THR A 49 -3.61 -0.87 0.31
C THR A 49 -2.61 -0.32 -0.70
N GLY A 50 -1.53 -1.05 -0.98
CA GLY A 50 -0.42 -0.58 -1.80
C GLY A 50 0.32 0.63 -1.22
N LEU A 51 0.19 0.93 0.07
CA LEU A 51 0.95 1.99 0.73
C LEU A 51 2.47 1.75 0.62
N ARG A 52 3.28 2.81 0.53
CA ARG A 52 4.73 2.66 0.66
C ARG A 52 5.06 2.14 2.05
N TYR A 53 6.17 1.43 2.20
CA TYR A 53 6.55 0.79 3.47
C TYR A 53 6.42 1.72 4.70
N GLU A 54 7.02 2.92 4.65
CA GLU A 54 6.91 3.87 5.76
C GLU A 54 5.49 4.43 5.97
N GLU A 55 4.71 4.61 4.89
CA GLU A 55 3.31 5.02 4.98
C GLU A 55 2.47 3.91 5.64
N ALA A 56 2.74 2.65 5.33
CA ALA A 56 2.09 1.49 5.94
C ALA A 56 2.47 1.35 7.42
N VAL A 57 3.73 1.56 7.81
CA VAL A 57 4.16 1.57 9.21
C VAL A 57 3.43 2.67 10.00
N ASN A 58 3.34 3.87 9.44
CA ASN A 58 2.62 4.98 10.05
C ASN A 58 1.12 4.67 10.20
N CYS A 59 0.50 4.13 9.15
CA CYS A 59 -0.90 3.70 9.15
C CYS A 59 -1.17 2.64 10.21
N TRP A 60 -0.37 1.58 10.25
CA TRP A 60 -0.44 0.50 11.24
C TRP A 60 -0.39 1.02 12.68
N ASN A 61 0.61 1.85 13.00
CA ASN A 61 0.77 2.40 14.33
C ASN A 61 -0.35 3.37 14.70
N LEU A 62 -0.85 4.14 13.72
CA LEU A 62 -1.95 5.08 13.94
C LEU A 62 -3.26 4.34 14.26
N ILE A 63 -3.58 3.26 13.55
CA ILE A 63 -4.74 2.40 13.84
C ILE A 63 -4.66 1.89 15.29
N ILE A 64 -3.54 1.28 15.68
CA ILE A 64 -3.36 0.69 17.01
C ILE A 64 -3.48 1.77 18.10
N ARG A 65 -2.83 2.92 17.91
CA ARG A 65 -2.86 4.02 18.87
C ARG A 65 -4.28 4.56 19.06
N LEU A 66 -4.95 4.93 17.96
CA LEU A 66 -6.31 5.50 18.04
C LEU A 66 -7.32 4.49 18.58
N ASN A 67 -7.16 3.20 18.27
CA ASN A 67 -7.98 2.17 18.87
C ASN A 67 -7.80 2.10 20.40
N GLY A 68 -6.56 2.15 20.89
CA GLY A 68 -6.27 2.20 22.33
C GLY A 68 -6.80 3.48 23.02
N GLU A 69 -6.99 4.55 22.27
CA GLU A 69 -7.57 5.81 22.72
C GLU A 69 -9.10 5.87 22.55
N ASN A 70 -9.76 4.84 22.02
CA ASN A 70 -11.18 4.83 21.62
C ASN A 70 -11.54 5.98 20.65
N ARG A 71 -10.66 6.25 19.68
CA ARG A 71 -10.76 7.33 18.68
C ARG A 71 -10.52 6.83 17.27
N LEU A 72 -10.66 5.52 17.03
CA LEU A 72 -10.37 4.90 15.74
C LEU A 72 -11.24 5.49 14.62
N GLU A 73 -12.47 5.85 14.94
CA GLU A 73 -13.43 6.49 14.04
C GLU A 73 -12.94 7.85 13.51
N GLU A 74 -12.01 8.53 14.18
CA GLU A 74 -11.39 9.75 13.63
C GLU A 74 -10.58 9.48 12.36
N TYR A 75 -10.13 8.23 12.18
CA TYR A 75 -9.25 7.82 11.09
C TYR A 75 -9.88 6.79 10.15
N TYR A 76 -10.60 5.80 10.68
CA TYR A 76 -11.23 4.73 9.92
C TYR A 76 -12.76 4.88 9.95
N ARG A 77 -13.37 5.08 8.78
CA ARG A 77 -14.84 5.07 8.63
C ARG A 77 -15.28 3.66 8.26
N ALA A 78 -15.80 2.91 9.22
CA ALA A 78 -16.12 1.49 9.04
C ALA A 78 -17.16 1.25 7.94
N GLU A 79 -18.18 2.10 7.83
CA GLU A 79 -19.25 1.99 6.82
C GLU A 79 -18.72 2.19 5.39
N ALA A 80 -17.72 3.06 5.27
CA ALA A 80 -17.05 3.37 4.01
C ALA A 80 -15.76 2.55 3.80
N GLU A 81 -15.38 1.70 4.76
CA GLU A 81 -14.16 0.87 4.75
C GLU A 81 -12.92 1.65 4.32
N VAL A 82 -12.77 2.88 4.83
CA VAL A 82 -11.77 3.82 4.36
C VAL A 82 -10.97 4.41 5.51
N LEU A 83 -9.65 4.42 5.33
CA LEU A 83 -8.68 5.14 6.15
C LEU A 83 -8.50 6.55 5.58
N GLU A 84 -8.90 7.57 6.33
CA GLU A 84 -8.84 8.99 5.94
C GLU A 84 -7.47 9.62 6.27
N HIS A 85 -6.40 9.22 5.56
CA HIS A 85 -5.04 9.75 5.77
C HIS A 85 -4.96 11.28 5.72
N PHE A 86 -5.84 11.92 4.94
CA PHE A 86 -5.93 13.38 4.84
C PHE A 86 -6.35 14.08 6.14
N ARG A 87 -6.86 13.37 7.15
CA ARG A 87 -7.12 13.90 8.50
C ARG A 87 -5.83 14.07 9.32
N PHE A 88 -4.78 13.33 8.96
CA PHE A 88 -3.47 13.30 9.63
C PHE A 88 -2.37 13.76 8.66
N LYS A 89 -2.51 15.00 8.16
CA LYS A 89 -1.70 15.54 7.05
C LYS A 89 -0.21 15.55 7.37
N GLU A 90 0.17 15.85 8.61
CA GLU A 90 1.53 15.85 9.11
C GLU A 90 2.23 14.47 9.00
N ILE A 91 1.42 13.40 9.00
CA ILE A 91 1.90 12.02 8.84
C ILE A 91 1.96 11.63 7.36
N PHE A 92 0.89 11.87 6.59
CA PHE A 92 0.72 11.28 5.26
C PHE A 92 0.86 12.23 4.06
N ILE A 93 0.78 13.55 4.29
CA ILE A 93 0.82 14.60 3.27
C ILE A 93 2.00 15.53 3.52
N ARG A 94 3.16 15.13 3.00
CA ARG A 94 4.41 15.91 2.98
C ARG A 94 4.76 16.32 1.54
N ARG A 95 5.85 17.07 1.37
CA ARG A 95 6.29 17.56 0.05
C ARG A 95 6.35 16.45 -1.02
N SER A 96 6.88 15.28 -0.67
CA SER A 96 7.07 14.14 -1.57
C SER A 96 6.15 12.93 -1.31
N LYS A 97 5.40 12.92 -0.20
CA LYS A 97 4.52 11.81 0.22
C LYS A 97 3.10 12.31 0.30
N LYS A 98 2.16 11.70 -0.43
CA LYS A 98 0.78 12.22 -0.55
C LYS A 98 -0.25 11.10 -0.54
N ALA A 99 -0.25 10.26 0.49
CA ALA A 99 -1.31 9.27 0.67
C ALA A 99 -2.55 9.99 1.24
N PHE A 100 -3.67 9.99 0.50
CA PHE A 100 -4.89 10.69 0.92
C PHE A 100 -5.89 9.77 1.58
N ILE A 101 -6.13 8.61 0.98
CA ILE A 101 -7.00 7.56 1.54
C ILE A 101 -6.44 6.17 1.22
N SER A 102 -6.90 5.16 1.95
CA SER A 102 -6.79 3.76 1.53
C SER A 102 -8.07 3.02 1.89
N PHE A 103 -8.56 2.15 1.01
CA PHE A 103 -9.65 1.26 1.34
C PHE A 103 -9.10 0.01 2.02
N ALA A 104 -9.74 -0.42 3.12
CA ALA A 104 -9.37 -1.59 3.89
C ALA A 104 -10.60 -2.21 4.53
N ALA A 105 -10.80 -3.51 4.29
CA ALA A 105 -11.92 -4.27 4.84
C ALA A 105 -11.91 -4.25 6.38
N LYS A 106 -13.10 -4.26 6.98
CA LYS A 106 -13.27 -4.15 8.42
C LYS A 106 -12.51 -5.24 9.18
N GLU A 107 -12.56 -6.46 8.67
CA GLU A 107 -11.91 -7.64 9.27
C GLU A 107 -10.38 -7.50 9.31
N LEU A 108 -9.79 -6.81 8.33
CA LEU A 108 -8.36 -6.51 8.33
C LEU A 108 -8.04 -5.49 9.42
N ILE A 109 -8.85 -4.43 9.56
CA ILE A 109 -8.67 -3.42 10.61
C ILE A 109 -8.80 -4.05 12.01
N GLU A 110 -9.79 -4.90 12.25
CA GLU A 110 -9.98 -5.61 13.51
C GLU A 110 -8.78 -6.49 13.90
N LYS A 111 -8.09 -7.10 12.92
CA LYS A 111 -6.84 -7.83 13.17
C LYS A 111 -5.69 -6.90 13.55
N ILE A 112 -5.62 -5.72 12.94
CA ILE A 112 -4.58 -4.72 13.23
C ILE A 112 -4.74 -4.17 14.64
N THR A 113 -5.98 -3.89 15.09
CA THR A 113 -6.24 -3.33 16.42
C THR A 113 -5.78 -4.25 17.56
N GLY A 114 -5.77 -5.57 17.35
CA GLY A 114 -5.24 -6.56 18.30
C GLY A 114 -3.71 -6.75 18.23
N SER A 115 -3.01 -6.00 17.37
CA SER A 115 -1.58 -6.18 17.11
C SER A 115 -0.70 -5.18 17.88
N LYS A 116 0.63 -5.42 17.87
CA LYS A 116 1.61 -4.53 18.52
C LYS A 116 2.14 -3.47 17.54
N PRO A 117 2.47 -2.25 18.01
CA PRO A 117 3.13 -1.25 17.18
C PRO A 117 4.45 -1.76 16.58
N LEU A 118 4.80 -1.24 15.41
CA LEU A 118 5.97 -1.62 14.64
C LEU A 118 6.87 -0.39 14.41
N SER A 119 8.16 -0.52 14.67
CA SER A 119 9.16 0.45 14.20
C SER A 119 9.59 0.11 12.77
N ALA A 120 9.84 1.15 11.96
CA ALA A 120 10.20 1.04 10.55
C ALA A 120 11.47 0.21 10.27
N TYR A 121 12.33 -0.01 11.27
CA TYR A 121 13.56 -0.77 11.09
C TYR A 121 13.41 -2.25 11.46
N VAL A 122 12.39 -2.62 12.23
CA VAL A 122 12.31 -3.94 12.87
C VAL A 122 12.11 -5.05 11.83
N LEU A 123 11.09 -4.92 10.99
CA LEU A 123 10.79 -5.93 9.98
C LEU A 123 11.90 -6.03 8.90
N PRO A 124 12.40 -4.93 8.30
CA PRO A 124 13.52 -4.98 7.36
C PRO A 124 14.77 -5.65 7.92
N ASN A 125 15.10 -5.38 9.18
CA ASN A 125 16.23 -6.01 9.85
C ASN A 125 15.98 -7.50 10.15
N ARG A 126 14.75 -7.88 10.53
CA ARG A 126 14.40 -9.28 10.75
C ARG A 126 14.47 -10.09 9.47
N ILE A 127 13.89 -9.59 8.37
CA ILE A 127 14.00 -10.19 7.02
C ILE A 127 15.47 -10.36 6.62
N LYS A 128 16.30 -9.33 6.81
CA LYS A 128 17.73 -9.38 6.50
C LYS A 128 18.46 -10.48 7.32
N ARG A 129 18.18 -10.59 8.62
CA ARG A 129 18.77 -11.63 9.50
C ARG A 129 18.34 -13.04 9.11
N LYS A 130 17.19 -13.19 8.45
CA LYS A 130 16.71 -14.46 7.89
C LYS A 130 17.26 -14.76 6.49
N GLY A 131 18.19 -13.95 5.98
CA GLY A 131 18.79 -14.12 4.65
C GLY A 131 17.88 -13.73 3.48
N LEU A 132 16.72 -13.13 3.76
CA LEU A 132 15.76 -12.73 2.74
C LEU A 132 16.07 -11.32 2.22
N ARG A 133 15.86 -11.11 0.92
CA ARG A 133 15.97 -9.77 0.30
C ARG A 133 14.74 -8.93 0.67
N GLN A 134 14.90 -7.62 0.78
CA GLN A 134 13.77 -6.71 1.03
C GLN A 134 13.09 -6.38 -0.31
N ARG A 135 11.78 -6.62 -0.40
CA ARG A 135 10.98 -6.39 -1.63
C ARG A 135 9.70 -5.58 -1.38
N PHE A 136 9.68 -4.74 -0.35
CA PHE A 136 8.49 -3.94 -0.01
C PHE A 136 8.02 -3.01 -1.14
N SER A 137 8.93 -2.49 -1.97
CA SER A 137 8.59 -1.71 -3.16
C SER A 137 7.79 -2.52 -4.18
N ASP A 138 8.13 -3.79 -4.33
CA ASP A 138 7.57 -4.68 -5.33
C ASP A 138 6.14 -5.08 -4.97
N ILE A 139 5.78 -5.11 -3.67
CA ILE A 139 4.39 -5.30 -3.22
C ILE A 139 3.48 -4.23 -3.83
N ARG A 140 3.93 -2.97 -3.78
CA ARG A 140 3.17 -1.85 -4.31
C ARG A 140 3.11 -1.86 -5.83
N GLU A 141 4.21 -2.22 -6.49
CA GLU A 141 4.23 -2.38 -7.95
C GLU A 141 3.25 -3.48 -8.38
N PHE A 142 3.27 -4.63 -7.71
CA PHE A 142 2.32 -5.72 -7.92
C PHE A 142 0.87 -5.29 -7.67
N HIS A 143 0.59 -4.61 -6.56
CA HIS A 143 -0.74 -4.08 -6.28
C HIS A 143 -1.23 -3.13 -7.39
N ALA A 144 -0.38 -2.20 -7.85
CA ALA A 144 -0.72 -1.35 -9.00
C ALA A 144 -1.01 -2.17 -10.26
N SER A 145 -0.22 -3.20 -10.55
CA SER A 145 -0.43 -4.09 -11.70
C SER A 145 -1.78 -4.82 -11.61
N VAL A 146 -2.18 -5.31 -10.43
CA VAL A 146 -3.50 -5.95 -10.24
C VAL A 146 -4.63 -4.92 -10.39
N LEU A 147 -4.47 -3.72 -9.82
CA LEU A 147 -5.48 -2.67 -9.92
C LEU A 147 -5.81 -2.29 -11.37
N THR A 148 -4.90 -2.46 -12.34
CA THR A 148 -5.19 -2.15 -13.76
C THR A 148 -6.36 -2.95 -14.34
N ARG A 149 -6.72 -4.09 -13.73
CA ARG A 149 -7.87 -4.92 -14.13
C ARG A 149 -9.21 -4.35 -13.65
N TYR A 150 -9.18 -3.48 -12.66
CA TYR A 150 -10.36 -2.96 -11.95
C TYR A 150 -10.49 -1.44 -12.05
N LEU A 151 -9.37 -0.72 -12.12
CA LEU A 151 -9.29 0.72 -11.98
C LEU A 151 -8.59 1.36 -13.19
N ARG A 152 -8.98 2.60 -13.47
CA ARG A 152 -8.30 3.46 -14.45
C ARG A 152 -7.05 4.05 -13.82
N GLN A 153 -6.06 4.37 -14.65
CA GLN A 153 -4.79 4.95 -14.18
C GLN A 153 -4.97 6.15 -13.23
N PRO A 154 -5.86 7.15 -13.46
CA PRO A 154 -6.06 8.25 -12.53
C PRO A 154 -6.51 7.82 -11.13
N GLU A 155 -7.31 6.76 -11.04
CA GLU A 155 -7.79 6.20 -9.77
C GLU A 155 -6.65 5.49 -9.04
N ILE A 156 -5.84 4.72 -9.77
CA ILE A 156 -4.62 4.08 -9.24
C ILE A 156 -3.65 5.15 -8.73
N ASP A 157 -3.37 6.16 -9.55
CA ASP A 157 -2.50 7.28 -9.20
C ASP A 157 -3.02 8.02 -7.97
N PHE A 158 -4.34 8.21 -7.83
CA PHE A 158 -4.95 8.78 -6.64
C PHE A 158 -4.71 7.94 -5.38
N LEU A 159 -5.06 6.64 -5.41
CA LEU A 159 -4.88 5.72 -4.28
C LEU A 159 -3.40 5.59 -3.90
N HIS A 160 -2.51 5.68 -4.88
CA HIS A 160 -1.07 5.66 -4.70
C HIS A 160 -0.48 7.04 -4.37
N GLY A 161 -1.28 8.09 -4.27
CA GLY A 161 -0.79 9.41 -3.89
C GLY A 161 0.15 10.06 -4.92
N ARG A 162 -0.04 9.73 -6.20
CA ARG A 162 0.61 10.34 -7.37
C ARG A 162 -0.18 11.52 -7.93
N VAL A 163 -1.05 12.14 -7.13
CA VAL A 163 -1.97 13.23 -7.57
C VAL A 163 -1.25 14.48 -8.12
N SER A 164 -0.01 14.75 -7.70
CA SER A 164 0.71 15.93 -8.19
C SER A 164 1.43 15.76 -9.52
N THR A 165 1.36 14.59 -10.17
CA THR A 165 2.15 14.32 -11.39
C THR A 165 1.52 14.88 -12.66
N SER A 166 0.19 15.09 -12.72
CA SER A 166 -0.48 15.59 -13.92
C SER A 166 -1.45 16.74 -13.66
N VAL A 167 -1.68 17.58 -14.68
CA VAL A 167 -2.66 18.67 -14.63
C VAL A 167 -4.08 18.13 -14.41
N PHE A 168 -4.40 17.00 -15.06
CA PHE A 168 -5.67 16.31 -14.88
C PHE A 168 -5.95 15.99 -13.41
N MET A 169 -4.96 15.36 -12.74
CA MET A 169 -5.10 14.97 -11.34
C MET A 169 -5.25 16.17 -10.40
N ARG A 170 -4.66 17.32 -10.74
CA ARG A 170 -4.73 18.53 -9.90
C ARG A 170 -6.05 19.29 -10.05
N ASN A 171 -6.59 19.35 -11.28
CA ASN A 171 -7.64 20.31 -11.61
C ASN A 171 -9.00 19.66 -11.93
N TYR A 172 -9.03 18.38 -12.32
CA TYR A 172 -10.23 17.75 -12.89
C TYR A 172 -10.62 16.44 -12.19
N PHE A 173 -9.66 15.69 -11.67
CA PHE A 173 -9.96 14.43 -10.99
C PHE A 173 -10.65 14.68 -9.65
N ASN A 174 -11.92 14.29 -9.55
CA ASN A 174 -12.70 14.35 -8.31
C ASN A 174 -13.10 12.94 -7.85
N PRO A 175 -12.43 12.36 -6.83
CA PRO A 175 -12.74 11.01 -6.36
C PRO A 175 -14.14 10.91 -5.73
N ALA A 176 -14.72 12.02 -5.27
CA ALA A 176 -16.05 12.02 -4.65
C ALA A 176 -17.18 11.67 -5.63
N TRP A 177 -16.95 11.79 -6.94
CA TRP A 177 -17.93 11.45 -7.97
C TRP A 177 -17.84 9.99 -8.43
N ILE A 178 -16.82 9.25 -7.98
CA ILE A 178 -16.57 7.86 -8.37
C ILE A 178 -17.19 6.94 -7.31
N LYS A 179 -18.50 6.70 -7.44
CA LYS A 179 -19.31 6.00 -6.43
C LYS A 179 -18.89 4.54 -6.17
N ASP A 180 -18.28 3.89 -7.16
CA ASP A 180 -17.91 2.48 -7.12
C ASP A 180 -16.41 2.23 -6.82
N LEU A 181 -15.63 3.29 -6.61
CA LEU A 181 -14.17 3.21 -6.40
C LEU A 181 -13.81 2.27 -5.24
N LYS A 182 -14.53 2.39 -4.12
CA LYS A 182 -14.37 1.50 -2.95
C LYS A 182 -14.51 0.04 -3.35
N LYS A 183 -15.64 -0.29 -3.98
CA LYS A 183 -16.00 -1.68 -4.35
C LYS A 183 -14.93 -2.30 -5.24
N ARG A 184 -14.53 -1.60 -6.31
CA ARG A 184 -13.52 -2.10 -7.25
C ARG A 184 -12.13 -2.24 -6.60
N THR A 185 -11.76 -1.33 -5.70
CA THR A 185 -10.49 -1.41 -4.96
C THR A 185 -10.48 -2.59 -4.00
N LEU A 186 -11.54 -2.80 -3.22
CA LEU A 186 -11.65 -3.92 -2.28
C LEU A 186 -11.69 -5.28 -2.98
N GLN A 187 -12.34 -5.37 -4.15
CA GLN A 187 -12.30 -6.58 -4.99
C GLN A 187 -10.87 -6.94 -5.41
N ALA A 188 -10.09 -5.95 -5.85
CA ALA A 188 -8.68 -6.17 -6.19
C ALA A 188 -7.84 -6.57 -4.96
N ALA A 189 -8.09 -5.93 -3.81
CA ALA A 189 -7.41 -6.27 -2.56
C ALA A 189 -7.74 -7.72 -2.14
N GLU A 190 -8.99 -8.16 -2.25
CA GLU A 190 -9.40 -9.54 -1.97
C GLU A 190 -8.70 -10.54 -2.89
N GLU A 191 -8.58 -10.24 -4.20
CA GLU A 191 -7.83 -11.08 -5.14
C GLU A 191 -6.36 -11.23 -4.70
N ILE A 192 -5.72 -10.15 -4.26
CA ILE A 192 -4.33 -10.17 -3.79
C ILE A 192 -4.22 -11.01 -2.51
N LEU A 193 -5.07 -10.74 -1.52
CA LEU A 193 -5.03 -11.41 -0.22
C LEU A 193 -5.20 -12.92 -0.35
N LYS A 194 -6.13 -13.39 -1.21
CA LYS A 194 -6.33 -14.82 -1.50
C LYS A 194 -5.07 -15.53 -2.01
N LYS A 195 -4.17 -14.81 -2.69
CA LYS A 195 -2.94 -15.38 -3.23
C LYS A 195 -1.80 -15.43 -2.22
N ILE A 196 -1.90 -14.75 -1.07
CA ILE A 196 -0.82 -14.65 -0.07
C ILE A 196 -1.20 -15.23 1.30
N VAL A 197 -2.30 -15.99 1.35
CA VAL A 197 -2.66 -16.81 2.52
C VAL A 197 -1.63 -17.91 2.71
#